data_AF-A0A0C2FLQ8-F1
#
_entry.id   AF-A0A0C2FLQ8-F1
#
_cell.length_a   1.000
_cell.length_b   1.000
_cell.length_c   1.000
_cell.angle_alpha   90.00
_cell.angle_beta   90.00
_cell.angle_gamma   90.00
#
_symmetry.space_group_name_H-M   'P 1'
#
loop_
_entity.id
_entity.type
_entity.pdbx_description
1 polymer ?
#
loop_
_entity_poly.entity_id
_entity_poly.type
_entity_poly.pdbx_seq_one_letter_code
_entity_poly.pdbx_strand_id
1 'polypeptide(L)'
;MGYATRLVAKAIFGTPPTSTYEHALHYFLKAEEISPRFYSTNTYYIGETYEKIGNRDEAMKYYKDAFRMSVVTADDRIIHQKAHEKLRKAGVKDSELLQKE
;
A
#
# COMPACT_ATOMS: atom_id res chain seq x y z
N MET A 1 0.57 -8.11 13.49
CA MET A 1 0.32 -7.81 14.91
C MET A 1 -0.05 -9.09 15.67
N GLY A 2 0.71 -9.44 16.71
CA GLY A 2 0.46 -10.65 17.51
C GLY A 2 -0.66 -10.49 18.54
N TYR A 3 -1.17 -11.61 19.04
CA TYR A 3 -2.17 -11.63 20.12
C TYR A 3 -1.67 -10.94 21.40
N ALA A 4 -0.42 -11.22 21.79
CA ALA A 4 0.21 -10.60 22.96
C ALA A 4 0.28 -9.07 22.86
N THR A 5 0.61 -8.54 21.69
CA THR A 5 0.69 -7.09 21.45
C THR A 5 -0.68 -6.42 21.60
N ARG A 6 -1.75 -7.06 21.11
CA ARG A 6 -3.13 -6.58 21.30
C ARG A 6 -3.55 -6.62 22.77
N LEU A 7 -3.12 -7.63 23.52
CA LEU A 7 -3.43 -7.78 24.94
C LEU A 7 -2.79 -6.66 25.78
N VAL A 8 -1.51 -6.37 25.51
CA VAL A 8 -0.78 -5.26 26.15
C VAL A 8 -1.40 -3.91 25.80
N ALA A 9 -1.74 -3.69 24.52
CA ALA A 9 -2.41 -2.46 24.10
C ALA A 9 -3.79 -2.30 24.79
N LYS A 10 -4.55 -3.37 24.95
CA LYS A 10 -5.82 -3.36 25.70
C LYS A 10 -5.62 -3.02 27.18
N ALA A 11 -4.56 -3.52 27.81
CA ALA A 11 -4.26 -3.21 29.21
C ALA A 11 -3.82 -1.74 29.41
N ILE A 12 -3.01 -1.20 28.50
CA ILE A 12 -2.47 0.17 28.61
C ILE A 12 -3.49 1.22 28.15
N PHE A 13 -4.20 0.97 27.04
CA PHE A 13 -5.10 1.94 26.40
C PHE A 13 -6.59 1.64 26.66
N GLY A 14 -6.91 0.65 27.49
CA GLY A 14 -8.28 0.20 27.82
C GLY A 14 -8.94 -0.59 26.70
N THR A 15 -9.21 0.06 25.57
CA THR A 15 -9.69 -0.58 24.33
C THR A 15 -8.62 -0.41 23.25
N PRO A 16 -8.20 -1.48 22.56
CA PRO A 16 -7.27 -1.32 21.45
C PRO A 16 -7.89 -0.39 20.41
N PRO A 17 -7.14 0.56 19.83
CA PRO A 17 -7.68 1.47 18.84
C PRO A 17 -8.27 0.66 17.69
N THR A 18 -9.53 0.91 17.37
CA THR A 18 -10.22 0.33 16.23
C THR A 18 -10.00 1.25 15.03
N SER A 19 -9.54 0.68 13.92
CA SER A 19 -9.44 1.38 12.65
C SER A 19 -9.86 0.43 11.55
N THR A 20 -10.46 0.97 10.49
CA THR A 20 -10.94 0.19 9.35
C THR A 20 -10.08 0.47 8.13
N TYR A 21 -10.11 -0.43 7.15
CA TYR A 21 -9.37 -0.23 5.90
C TYR A 21 -9.90 1.01 5.15
N GLU A 22 -11.19 1.31 5.25
CA GLU A 22 -11.79 2.50 4.65
C GLU A 22 -11.24 3.79 5.26
N HIS A 23 -11.03 3.83 6.58
CA HIS A 23 -10.39 4.98 7.24
C HIS A 23 -8.93 5.13 6.81
N ALA A 24 -8.19 4.02 6.73
CA ALA A 24 -6.81 4.04 6.24
C ALA A 24 -6.75 4.58 4.80
N LEU A 25 -7.63 4.11 3.93
CA LEU A 25 -7.74 4.55 2.54
C LEU A 25 -8.02 6.05 2.46
N HIS A 26 -8.98 6.55 3.26
CA HIS A 26 -9.30 7.98 3.31
C HIS A 26 -8.06 8.84 3.62
N TYR A 27 -7.29 8.46 4.64
CA TYR A 27 -6.10 9.24 5.01
C TYR A 27 -4.96 9.13 4.00
N PHE A 28 -4.75 7.96 3.39
CA PHE A 28 -3.74 7.81 2.35
C PHE A 28 -4.07 8.60 1.09
N LEU A 29 -5.34 8.61 0.67
CA LEU A 29 -5.79 9.42 -0.47
C LEU A 29 -5.67 10.92 -0.17
N LYS A 30 -6.00 11.36 1.05
CA LYS A 30 -5.81 12.75 1.47
C LYS A 30 -4.33 13.16 1.42
N ALA A 31 -3.40 12.26 1.70
CA ALA A 31 -1.97 12.54 1.55
C ALA A 31 -1.59 12.77 0.07
N GLU A 32 -2.14 11.98 -0.85
CA GLU A 32 -1.96 12.19 -2.30
C GLU A 32 -2.61 13.48 -2.79
N GLU A 33 -3.74 13.91 -2.22
CA GLU A 33 -4.36 15.21 -2.54
C GLU A 33 -3.47 16.39 -2.14
N ILE A 34 -2.80 16.30 -1.00
CA ILE A 34 -1.90 17.34 -0.49
C ILE A 34 -0.62 17.40 -1.32
N SER A 35 -0.02 16.24 -1.61
CA SER A 35 1.21 16.14 -2.39
C SER A 35 1.18 14.88 -3.24
N PRO A 36 0.78 14.97 -4.51
CA PRO A 36 0.69 13.80 -5.38
C PRO A 36 2.03 13.09 -5.56
N ARG A 37 2.02 11.76 -5.48
CA ARG A 37 3.18 10.87 -5.74
C ARG A 37 4.43 11.23 -4.92
N PHE A 38 4.24 11.76 -3.71
CA PHE A 38 5.33 12.20 -2.85
C PHE A 38 6.13 11.04 -2.24
N TYR A 39 5.50 9.88 -2.03
CA TYR A 39 6.11 8.75 -1.32
C TYR A 39 5.60 7.42 -1.86
N SER A 40 6.50 6.62 -2.42
CA SER A 40 6.16 5.34 -3.06
C SER A 40 5.43 4.38 -2.12
N THR A 41 5.81 4.38 -0.85
CA THR A 41 5.16 3.60 0.21
C THR A 41 3.70 3.99 0.40
N ASN A 42 3.37 5.28 0.33
CA ASN A 42 1.97 5.73 0.44
C ASN A 42 1.13 5.14 -0.69
N THR A 43 1.60 5.32 -1.93
CA THR A 43 0.95 4.78 -3.13
C THR A 43 0.79 3.26 -3.07
N TYR A 44 1.81 2.53 -2.60
CA TYR A 44 1.72 1.08 -2.39
C TYR A 44 0.66 0.70 -1.35
N TYR A 45 0.59 1.40 -0.21
CA TYR A 45 -0.38 1.10 0.83
C TYR A 45 -1.81 1.48 0.46
N ILE A 46 -2.02 2.44 -0.44
CA ILE A 46 -3.34 2.63 -1.08
C ILE A 46 -3.75 1.34 -1.80
N GLY A 47 -2.85 0.74 -2.58
CA GLY A 47 -3.07 -0.53 -3.25
C GLY A 47 -3.40 -1.68 -2.29
N GLU A 48 -2.61 -1.83 -1.23
CA GLU A 48 -2.88 -2.84 -0.17
C GLU A 48 -4.26 -2.63 0.46
N THR A 49 -4.64 -1.38 0.70
CA THR A 49 -5.91 -1.06 1.36
C THR A 49 -7.09 -1.39 0.45
N TYR A 50 -7.02 -1.05 -0.84
CA TYR A 50 -8.03 -1.46 -1.82
C TYR A 50 -8.13 -2.98 -1.94
N GLU A 51 -7.01 -3.70 -1.94
CA GLU A 51 -7.01 -5.17 -1.96
C GLU A 51 -7.72 -5.75 -0.73
N LYS A 52 -7.52 -5.15 0.45
CA LYS A 52 -8.17 -5.58 1.71
C LYS A 52 -9.66 -5.28 1.76
N ILE A 53 -10.10 -4.22 1.08
CA ILE A 53 -11.53 -3.87 0.92
C ILE A 53 -12.19 -4.76 -0.17
N GLY A 54 -11.40 -5.45 -0.99
CA GLY A 54 -11.87 -6.33 -2.07
C GLY A 54 -11.95 -5.66 -3.44
N ASN A 55 -11.51 -4.39 -3.56
CA ASN A 55 -11.44 -3.70 -4.84
C ASN A 55 -10.09 -4.00 -5.53
N ARG A 56 -10.05 -5.13 -6.24
CA ARG A 56 -8.83 -5.62 -6.88
C ARG A 56 -8.37 -4.74 -8.04
N ASP A 57 -9.29 -4.14 -8.79
CA ASP A 57 -8.94 -3.33 -9.96
C ASP A 57 -8.14 -2.08 -9.57
N GLU A 58 -8.63 -1.33 -8.58
CA GLU A 58 -7.90 -0.18 -8.05
C GLU A 58 -6.59 -0.62 -7.38
N ALA A 59 -6.58 -1.72 -6.62
CA ALA A 59 -5.36 -2.24 -6.02
C ALA A 59 -4.24 -2.47 -7.07
N MET A 60 -4.60 -3.10 -8.20
CA MET A 60 -3.66 -3.35 -9.29
C MET A 60 -3.13 -2.08 -9.94
N LYS A 61 -3.97 -1.06 -10.09
CA LYS A 61 -3.57 0.25 -10.59
C LYS A 61 -2.52 0.90 -9.68
N TYR A 62 -2.79 0.97 -8.38
CA TYR A 62 -1.87 1.57 -7.41
C TYR A 62 -0.56 0.78 -7.27
N TYR A 63 -0.59 -0.55 -7.39
CA TYR A 63 0.65 -1.35 -7.43
C TYR A 63 1.49 -1.04 -8.67
N LYS A 64 0.87 -0.87 -9.85
CA LYS A 64 1.60 -0.45 -11.07
C LYS A 64 2.19 0.94 -10.90
N ASP A 65 1.44 1.87 -10.32
CA ASP A 65 1.93 3.23 -10.04
C ASP A 65 3.11 3.20 -9.08
N ALA A 66 3.01 2.49 -7.95
CA ALA A 66 4.09 2.35 -6.99
C ALA A 66 5.36 1.72 -7.60
N PHE A 67 5.20 0.72 -8.48
CA PHE A 67 6.32 0.12 -9.21
C PHE A 67 7.00 1.10 -10.18
N ARG A 68 6.23 2.00 -10.80
CA ARG A 68 6.74 2.97 -11.78
C ARG A 68 7.37 4.22 -11.16
N MET A 69 7.23 4.41 -9.84
CA MET A 69 7.82 5.55 -9.14
C MET A 69 9.34 5.46 -9.07
N SER A 70 9.99 6.63 -8.97
CA SER A 70 11.44 6.73 -8.89
C SER A 70 11.97 6.10 -7.61
N VAL A 71 13.00 5.27 -7.75
CA VAL A 71 13.65 4.60 -6.62
C VAL A 71 14.86 5.42 -6.18
N VAL A 72 14.71 6.21 -5.12
CA VAL A 72 15.76 7.11 -4.61
C VAL A 72 16.28 6.62 -3.26
N THR A 73 15.38 6.23 -2.38
CA THR A 73 15.68 5.80 -1.01
C THR A 73 15.71 4.28 -0.87
N ALA A 74 16.16 3.79 0.29
CA ALA A 74 16.10 2.37 0.62
C ALA A 74 14.64 1.88 0.71
N ASP A 75 13.74 2.71 1.22
CA ASP A 75 12.31 2.39 1.29
C ASP A 75 11.72 2.21 -0.11
N ASP A 76 12.05 3.10 -1.05
CA ASP A 76 11.57 2.98 -2.42
C ASP A 76 12.01 1.66 -3.07
N ARG A 77 13.22 1.18 -2.79
CA ARG A 77 13.69 -0.14 -3.28
C ARG A 77 12.81 -1.27 -2.75
N ILE A 78 12.50 -1.22 -1.46
CA ILE A 78 11.64 -2.23 -0.81
C ILE A 78 10.24 -2.19 -1.42
N ILE A 79 9.70 -0.99 -1.62
CA ILE A 79 8.36 -0.82 -2.20
C ILE A 79 8.31 -1.28 -3.66
N HIS A 80 9.30 -0.91 -4.47
CA HIS A 80 9.41 -1.37 -5.85
C HIS A 80 9.41 -2.90 -5.91
N GLN A 81 10.18 -3.58 -5.05
CA GLN A 81 10.18 -5.04 -4.97
C GLN A 81 8.83 -5.60 -4.53
N LYS A 82 8.21 -5.05 -3.48
CA LYS A 82 6.89 -5.52 -2.99
C LYS A 82 5.79 -5.35 -4.04
N ALA A 83 5.77 -4.20 -4.73
CA ALA A 83 4.83 -3.92 -5.80
C ALA A 83 5.04 -4.92 -6.95
N HIS A 84 6.28 -5.18 -7.36
CA HIS A 84 6.61 -6.18 -8.38
C HIS A 84 6.11 -7.58 -8.00
N GLU A 85 6.35 -8.02 -6.76
CA GLU A 85 5.89 -9.32 -6.26
C GLU A 85 4.35 -9.43 -6.29
N LYS A 86 3.63 -8.36 -5.91
CA LYS A 86 2.16 -8.32 -5.97
C LYS A 86 1.65 -8.44 -7.40
N LEU A 87 2.25 -7.69 -8.32
CA LEU A 87 1.88 -7.69 -9.74
C LEU A 87 2.14 -9.06 -10.38
N ARG A 88 3.29 -9.69 -10.09
CA ARG A 88 3.60 -11.05 -10.56
C ARG A 88 2.63 -12.09 -10.01
N LYS A 89 2.27 -12.02 -8.73
CA LYS A 89 1.27 -12.91 -8.13
C LYS A 89 -0.11 -12.74 -8.77
N ALA A 90 -0.41 -11.55 -9.27
CA ALA A 90 -1.64 -11.28 -10.02
C ALA A 90 -1.57 -11.66 -11.50
N GLY A 91 -0.44 -12.19 -11.98
CA GLY A 91 -0.27 -12.65 -13.36
C GLY A 91 0.21 -11.59 -14.35
N VAL A 92 0.59 -10.39 -13.89
CA VAL A 92 1.11 -9.32 -14.75
C VAL A 92 2.52 -9.68 -15.22
N LYS A 93 2.77 -9.55 -16.52
CA LYS A 93 4.08 -9.85 -17.13
C LYS A 93 5.02 -8.65 -17.02
N ASP A 94 6.31 -8.89 -16.86
CA ASP A 94 7.32 -7.83 -16.79
C ASP A 94 7.34 -6.96 -18.05
N SER A 95 7.01 -7.54 -19.22
CA SER A 95 6.87 -6.79 -20.49
C SER A 95 5.79 -5.71 -20.44
N GLU A 96 4.70 -5.94 -19.70
CA GLU A 96 3.58 -4.99 -19.55
C GLU A 96 3.93 -3.87 -18.57
N LEU A 97 4.84 -4.14 -17.63
CA LEU A 97 5.28 -3.15 -16.64
C LEU A 97 6.27 -2.13 -17.24
N LEU A 98 7.09 -2.59 -18.19
CA LEU A 98 8.13 -1.79 -18.85
C LEU A 98 7.60 -0.95 -20.02
N GLN A 99 6.38 -1.23 -20.50
CA GLN A 99 5.70 -0.37 -21.46
C GLN A 99 5.24 0.91 -20.74
N LYS A 100 5.92 2.03 -21.03
CA LYS A 100 5.39 3.36 -20.75
C LYS A 100 4.34 3.65 -21.83
N GLU A 101 3.09 3.84 -21.41
CA GLU A 101 2.05 4.47 -22.23
C GLU A 101 2.45 5.92 -22.57
#